data_AF-A0A8H7VH08-F1
#
_entry.id   AF-A0A8H7VH08-F1
#
_cell.length_a   1.000
_cell.length_b   1.000
_cell.length_c   1.000
_cell.angle_alpha   90.00
_cell.angle_beta   90.00
_cell.angle_gamma   90.00
#
_symmetry.space_group_name_H-M   'P 1'
#
loop_
_entity.id
_entity.type
_entity.pdbx_description
1 polymer ?
#
loop_
_entity_poly.entity_id
_entity_poly.type
_entity_poly.pdbx_seq_one_letter_code
_entity_poly.pdbx_strand_id
1 'polypeptide(L)'
;MVNNIDVLVIMIPIALCILGILLLLEIRESLQSDSGAGNITSLQQALGDNDSDSELLENYVEEAARTVEEDDNNGEGSSTAVHVKKIGKKKGEKLKRKEQMRQYHEYMNHQRDLRRAQDEVLEEEFRRKKDEEAIRRADESERRRKVKEKKAKQEEKERVKREKAEEKEAKKKRSRFDKYSGRIADTVKRLKLCTMETLAKNSGFSQEEATNILKELCATSPEFRLSLWSGSTFMFVTEDDYANLSAYLENNGK
;
A
#
# COMPACT_ATOMS: atom_id res chain seq x y z
N MET A 1 -20.98 -8.63 -40.10
CA MET A 1 -19.82 -9.16 -39.36
C MET A 1 -18.83 -8.01 -39.24
N VAL A 2 -18.75 -7.38 -38.07
CA VAL A 2 -17.77 -6.31 -37.83
C VAL A 2 -16.42 -6.99 -37.66
N ASN A 3 -15.42 -6.60 -38.45
CA ASN A 3 -14.10 -7.21 -38.39
C ASN A 3 -13.46 -6.87 -37.03
N ASN A 4 -13.04 -7.90 -36.29
CA ASN A 4 -12.37 -7.76 -35.01
C ASN A 4 -11.10 -6.89 -35.07
N ILE A 5 -10.56 -6.67 -36.27
CA ILE A 5 -9.39 -5.83 -36.52
C ILE A 5 -9.71 -4.35 -36.31
N ASP A 6 -10.89 -3.87 -36.73
CA ASP A 6 -11.26 -2.46 -36.60
C ASP A 6 -11.48 -2.09 -35.13
N VAL A 7 -12.03 -3.02 -34.34
CA VAL A 7 -12.20 -2.84 -32.89
C VAL A 7 -10.84 -2.78 -32.19
N LEU A 8 -9.87 -3.60 -32.61
CA LEU A 8 -8.54 -3.63 -32.01
C LEU A 8 -7.77 -2.33 -32.28
N VAL A 9 -7.87 -1.78 -33.51
CA VAL A 9 -7.20 -0.53 -33.88
C VAL A 9 -7.73 0.66 -33.08
N ILE A 10 -9.03 0.69 -32.78
CA ILE A 10 -9.65 1.75 -31.96
C ILE A 10 -9.23 1.65 -30.48
N MET A 11 -9.01 0.43 -29.97
CA MET A 11 -8.71 0.21 -28.54
C MET A 11 -7.25 0.50 -28.15
N ILE A 12 -6.31 0.45 -29.10
CA ILE A 12 -4.87 0.73 -28.86
C ILE A 12 -4.63 2.14 -28.29
N PRO A 13 -5.12 3.24 -28.89
CA PRO A 13 -4.89 4.59 -28.35
C PRO A 13 -5.55 4.79 -26.97
N ILE A 14 -6.70 4.16 -26.72
CA ILE A 14 -7.39 4.24 -25.42
C ILE A 14 -6.55 3.54 -24.34
N ALA A 15 -5.98 2.37 -24.63
CA ALA A 15 -5.11 1.65 -23.71
C ALA A 15 -3.83 2.44 -23.39
N LEU A 16 -3.24 3.12 -24.38
CA LEU A 16 -2.07 3.99 -24.19
C LEU A 16 -2.39 5.19 -23.30
N CYS A 17 -3.56 5.83 -23.47
CA CYS A 17 -4.00 6.91 -22.59
C CYS A 17 -4.17 6.46 -21.13
N ILE A 18 -4.77 5.28 -20.91
CA ILE A 18 -4.96 4.74 -19.56
C ILE A 18 -3.61 4.44 -18.90
N LEU A 19 -2.68 3.80 -19.62
CA LEU A 19 -1.32 3.55 -19.14
C LEU A 19 -0.57 4.85 -18.77
N GLY A 20 -0.71 5.89 -19.59
CA GLY A 20 -0.13 7.21 -19.30
C GLY A 20 -0.67 7.85 -18.02
N ILE A 21 -1.99 7.76 -17.79
CA ILE A 21 -2.62 8.27 -16.55
C ILE A 21 -2.12 7.51 -15.32
N LEU A 22 -1.97 6.18 -15.41
CA LEU A 22 -1.47 5.36 -14.32
C LEU A 22 -0.01 5.73 -13.95
N LEU A 23 0.85 5.92 -14.95
CA LEU A 23 2.23 6.39 -14.75
C LEU A 23 2.29 7.77 -14.09
N LEU A 24 1.43 8.71 -14.50
CA LEU A 24 1.37 10.03 -13.88
C LEU A 24 0.87 9.99 -12.43
N LEU A 25 -0.04 9.08 -12.09
CA LEU A 25 -0.50 8.87 -10.72
C LEU A 25 0.62 8.30 -9.84
N GLU A 26 1.40 7.35 -10.35
CA GLU A 26 2.52 6.74 -9.62
C GLU A 26 3.66 7.73 -9.35
N ILE A 27 3.98 8.59 -10.33
CA ILE A 27 4.95 9.68 -10.14
C ILE A 27 4.46 10.66 -9.07
N ARG A 28 3.15 10.98 -9.05
CA ARG A 28 2.57 11.88 -8.06
C ARG A 28 2.60 11.29 -6.65
N GLU A 29 2.31 10.00 -6.50
CA GLU A 29 2.35 9.30 -5.21
C GLU A 29 3.79 9.23 -4.67
N SER A 30 4.77 8.99 -5.55
CA SER A 30 6.20 9.05 -5.21
C SER A 30 6.60 10.44 -4.70
N LEU A 31 6.17 11.52 -5.37
CA LEU A 31 6.47 12.90 -4.94
C LEU A 31 5.83 13.28 -3.59
N GLN A 32 4.62 12.78 -3.32
CA GLN A 32 3.94 13.03 -2.03
C GLN A 32 4.57 12.24 -0.88
N SER A 33 5.13 11.07 -1.17
CA SER A 33 5.80 10.23 -0.18
C SER A 33 7.09 10.88 0.35
N ASP A 34 7.85 11.56 -0.52
CA ASP A 34 9.07 12.28 -0.12
C ASP A 34 8.80 13.61 0.61
N SER A 35 7.65 14.25 0.36
CA SER A 35 7.31 15.54 0.98
C SER A 35 6.59 15.43 2.33
N GLY A 36 6.13 14.23 2.72
CA GLY A 36 5.23 14.03 3.87
C GLY A 36 5.89 13.75 5.23
N ALA A 37 7.19 13.43 5.29
CA ALA A 37 7.85 12.97 6.52
C ALA A 37 8.69 14.03 7.25
N GLY A 38 8.96 15.19 6.63
CA GLY A 38 9.91 16.19 7.19
C GLY A 38 9.29 17.39 7.92
N ASN A 39 8.05 17.79 7.60
CA ASN A 39 7.57 19.13 8.00
C ASN A 39 6.68 19.18 9.24
N ILE A 40 6.05 18.07 9.66
CA ILE A 40 5.10 18.08 10.77
C ILE A 40 5.80 18.09 12.15
N THR A 41 7.02 17.56 12.24
CA THR A 41 7.79 17.53 13.49
C THR A 41 8.41 18.89 13.84
N SER A 42 8.73 19.72 12.85
CA SER A 42 9.36 21.05 13.10
C SER A 42 8.37 22.10 13.61
N LEU A 43 7.10 22.03 13.20
CA LEU A 43 6.10 23.03 13.56
C LEU A 43 5.52 22.82 14.96
N GLN A 44 5.54 21.58 15.45
CA GLN A 44 5.12 21.25 16.82
C GLN A 44 6.20 21.59 17.88
N GLN A 45 7.46 21.74 17.46
CA GLN A 45 8.56 22.16 18.33
C GLN A 45 8.68 23.69 18.46
N ALA A 46 8.05 24.46 17.55
CA ALA A 46 8.06 25.92 17.57
C ALA A 46 6.95 26.57 18.42
N LEU A 47 5.96 25.79 18.89
CA LEU A 47 4.84 26.29 19.70
C LEU A 47 4.97 25.97 21.20
N GLY A 48 6.06 25.33 21.62
CA GLY A 48 6.28 24.88 23.00
C GLY A 48 7.11 25.82 23.89
N ASP A 49 7.49 27.02 23.41
CA ASP A 49 8.52 27.85 24.05
C ASP A 49 8.01 29.27 24.43
N ASN A 50 6.72 29.39 24.73
CA ASN A 50 6.07 30.67 25.09
C ASN A 50 5.80 30.84 26.60
N ASP A 51 6.32 29.96 27.46
CA ASP A 51 6.10 30.00 28.92
C ASP A 51 7.03 31.01 29.65
N SER A 52 8.00 31.59 28.93
CA SER A 52 9.02 32.48 29.52
C SER A 52 8.53 33.92 29.78
N ASP A 53 7.42 34.34 29.16
CA ASP A 53 6.90 35.72 29.32
C ASP A 53 5.96 35.86 30.54
N SER A 54 5.49 34.75 31.11
CA SER A 54 4.59 34.76 32.27
C SER A 54 5.35 35.00 33.59
N GLU A 55 6.55 34.42 33.75
CA GLU A 55 7.37 34.58 34.95
C GLU A 55 7.91 36.01 35.14
N LEU A 56 8.12 36.75 34.06
CA LEU A 56 8.68 38.10 34.11
C LEU A 56 7.66 39.13 34.63
N LEU A 57 6.36 38.91 34.37
CA LEU A 57 5.29 39.78 34.88
C LEU A 57 4.98 39.53 36.37
N GLU A 58 5.18 38.29 36.84
CA GLU A 58 4.92 37.93 38.24
C GLU A 58 5.96 38.53 39.20
N ASN A 59 7.23 38.59 38.80
CA ASN A 59 8.30 39.25 39.56
C ASN A 59 8.06 40.76 39.77
N TYR A 60 7.54 41.47 38.77
CA TYR A 60 7.27 42.91 38.89
C TYR A 60 6.13 43.24 39.87
N VAL A 61 5.13 42.37 39.96
CA VAL A 61 3.99 42.55 40.88
C VAL A 61 4.39 42.19 42.31
N GLU A 62 5.24 41.18 42.50
CA GLU A 62 5.73 40.79 43.83
C GLU A 62 6.71 41.82 44.42
N GLU A 63 7.55 42.45 43.60
CA GLU A 63 8.49 43.50 44.04
C GLU A 63 7.78 44.82 44.42
N ALA A 64 6.66 45.14 43.76
CA ALA A 64 5.79 46.27 44.13
C ALA A 64 4.98 46.01 45.42
N ALA A 65 4.71 44.75 45.76
CA ALA A 65 4.03 44.39 47.01
C ALA A 65 5.00 44.37 48.21
N ARG A 66 6.25 43.91 48.02
CA ARG A 66 7.26 43.86 49.09
C ARG A 66 7.70 45.24 49.58
N THR A 67 7.72 46.25 48.72
CA THR A 67 8.11 47.62 49.10
C THR A 67 7.10 48.36 49.99
N VAL A 68 5.90 47.80 50.21
CA VAL A 68 4.87 48.40 51.07
C VAL A 68 4.73 47.69 52.43
N GLU A 69 5.34 46.51 52.60
CA GLU A 69 5.20 45.66 53.79
C GLU A 69 6.36 45.76 54.79
N GLU A 70 7.42 46.54 54.50
CA GLU A 70 8.62 46.64 55.35
C GLU A 70 8.58 47.67 56.48
N ASP A 71 7.41 48.21 56.83
CA ASP A 71 7.29 49.07 58.03
C ASP A 71 6.02 48.72 58.84
N ASP A 72 6.25 48.20 60.05
CA ASP A 72 5.30 47.71 61.07
C ASP A 72 4.78 46.26 60.92
N ASN A 73 5.68 45.27 61.03
CA ASN A 73 5.32 43.95 61.55
C ASN A 73 5.44 43.95 63.09
N ASN A 74 4.34 44.24 63.77
CA ASN A 74 4.20 43.93 65.20
C ASN A 74 2.74 43.58 65.52
N GLY A 75 2.51 42.34 65.91
CA GLY A 75 1.32 41.95 66.68
C GLY A 75 0.51 40.80 66.10
N GLU A 76 0.96 39.58 66.41
CA GLU A 76 0.12 38.40 66.54
C GLU A 76 -1.09 38.70 67.46
N GLY A 77 -2.26 38.16 67.12
CA GLY A 77 -3.47 38.40 67.89
C GLY A 77 -4.69 37.67 67.35
N SER A 78 -4.63 36.33 67.41
CA SER A 78 -5.80 35.46 67.43
C SER A 78 -6.75 35.84 68.58
N SER A 79 -8.01 35.42 68.44
CA SER A 79 -9.10 35.38 69.44
C SER A 79 -10.22 36.42 69.30
N THR A 80 -11.33 35.94 68.74
CA THR A 80 -12.66 35.87 69.39
C THR A 80 -13.02 36.95 70.43
N ALA A 81 -14.17 37.60 70.20
CA ALA A 81 -14.88 38.60 71.02
C ALA A 81 -14.48 40.08 70.78
N VAL A 82 -15.10 40.67 69.75
CA VAL A 82 -14.90 42.08 69.37
C VAL A 82 -15.68 43.00 70.33
N HIS A 83 -15.03 43.47 71.39
CA HIS A 83 -15.45 44.71 72.03
C HIS A 83 -14.95 45.88 71.17
N VAL A 84 -15.88 46.60 70.52
CA VAL A 84 -15.57 47.67 69.56
C VAL A 84 -15.02 48.89 70.30
N LYS A 85 -13.71 48.89 70.58
CA LYS A 85 -13.01 50.11 70.98
C LYS A 85 -13.03 51.08 69.81
N LYS A 86 -13.35 52.34 70.08
CA LYS A 86 -13.43 53.43 69.08
C LYS A 86 -12.06 53.62 68.45
N ILE A 87 -11.86 53.07 67.25
CA ILE A 87 -10.63 53.20 66.49
C ILE A 87 -10.49 54.66 66.04
N GLY A 88 -9.32 55.27 66.27
CA GLY A 88 -9.04 56.62 65.81
C GLY A 88 -9.11 56.71 64.27
N LYS A 89 -9.54 57.87 63.76
CA LYS A 89 -9.80 58.10 62.31
C LYS A 89 -8.70 57.57 61.38
N LYS A 90 -7.42 57.78 61.73
CA LYS A 90 -6.25 57.31 60.96
C LYS A 90 -6.10 55.78 60.94
N LYS A 91 -6.34 55.10 62.07
CA LYS A 91 -6.21 53.65 62.18
C LYS A 91 -7.38 52.91 61.52
N GLY A 92 -8.57 53.51 61.51
CA GLY A 92 -9.73 52.99 60.80
C GLY A 92 -9.57 53.04 59.29
N GLU A 93 -8.97 54.11 58.77
CA GLU A 93 -8.67 54.25 57.34
C GLU A 93 -7.59 53.26 56.87
N LYS A 94 -6.51 53.06 57.65
CA LYS A 94 -5.47 52.04 57.38
C LYS A 94 -6.05 50.63 57.34
N LEU A 95 -6.96 50.28 58.27
CA LEU A 95 -7.64 48.98 58.28
C LEU A 95 -8.55 48.78 57.07
N LYS A 96 -9.34 49.79 56.68
CA LYS A 96 -10.18 49.72 55.46
C LYS A 96 -9.34 49.53 54.20
N ARG A 97 -8.19 50.21 54.09
CA ARG A 97 -7.27 50.02 52.96
C ARG A 97 -6.68 48.62 52.92
N LYS A 98 -6.30 48.05 54.08
CA LYS A 98 -5.78 46.67 54.19
C LYS A 98 -6.86 45.64 53.84
N GLU A 99 -8.10 45.85 54.24
CA GLU A 99 -9.22 44.98 53.91
C GLU A 99 -9.56 45.02 52.40
N GLN A 100 -9.56 46.20 51.78
CA GLN A 100 -9.73 46.34 50.33
C GLN A 100 -8.60 45.66 49.55
N MET A 101 -7.35 45.80 50.02
CA MET A 101 -6.20 45.13 49.41
C MET A 101 -6.33 43.61 49.52
N ARG A 102 -6.76 43.09 50.68
CA ARG A 102 -7.03 41.66 50.87
C ARG A 102 -8.14 41.15 49.94
N GLN A 103 -9.26 41.87 49.83
CA GLN A 103 -10.35 41.52 48.92
C GLN A 103 -9.90 41.51 47.45
N TYR A 104 -9.04 42.45 47.07
CA TYR A 104 -8.46 42.50 45.73
C TYR A 104 -7.55 41.29 45.46
N HIS A 105 -6.68 40.92 46.40
CA HIS A 105 -5.85 39.72 46.27
C HIS A 105 -6.66 38.43 46.22
N GLU A 106 -7.68 38.28 47.08
CA GLU A 106 -8.58 37.12 47.06
C GLU A 106 -9.32 37.01 45.72
N TYR A 107 -9.77 38.14 45.15
CA TYR A 107 -10.38 38.17 43.82
C TYR A 107 -9.42 37.78 42.71
N MET A 108 -8.19 38.31 42.72
CA MET A 108 -7.17 37.96 41.72
C MET A 108 -6.77 36.49 41.79
N ASN A 109 -6.62 35.94 42.99
CA ASN A 109 -6.37 34.51 43.18
C ASN A 109 -7.53 33.67 42.66
N HIS A 110 -8.77 34.06 42.94
CA HIS A 110 -9.94 33.38 42.40
C HIS A 110 -9.99 33.40 40.87
N GLN A 111 -9.61 34.52 40.23
CA GLN A 111 -9.49 34.57 38.77
C GLN A 111 -8.39 33.65 38.22
N ARG A 112 -7.24 33.56 38.91
CA ARG A 112 -6.15 32.64 38.51
C ARG A 112 -6.58 31.19 38.64
N ASP A 113 -7.25 30.82 39.73
CA ASP A 113 -7.75 29.47 39.95
C ASP A 113 -8.83 29.08 38.94
N LEU A 114 -9.71 30.02 38.56
CA LEU A 114 -10.69 29.80 37.50
C LEU A 114 -10.04 29.55 36.14
N ARG A 115 -8.96 30.26 35.80
CA ARG A 115 -8.20 30.00 34.56
C ARG A 115 -7.52 28.65 34.60
N ARG A 116 -6.82 28.34 35.69
CA ARG A 116 -6.15 27.04 35.88
C ARG A 116 -7.14 25.88 35.75
N ALA A 117 -8.34 26.00 36.32
CA ALA A 117 -9.38 24.98 36.21
C ALA A 117 -9.91 24.82 34.76
N GLN A 118 -10.01 25.91 33.99
CA GLN A 118 -10.39 25.82 32.57
C GLN A 118 -9.28 25.16 31.74
N ASP A 119 -8.03 25.51 31.99
CA ASP A 119 -6.87 24.96 31.29
C ASP A 119 -6.69 23.46 31.60
N GLU A 120 -6.89 23.05 32.85
CA GLU A 120 -6.85 21.63 33.26
C GLU A 120 -7.91 20.79 32.55
N VAL A 121 -9.14 21.29 32.45
CA VAL A 121 -10.23 20.61 31.72
C VAL A 121 -9.89 20.47 30.22
N LEU A 122 -9.34 21.53 29.61
CA LEU A 122 -8.93 21.49 28.20
C LEU A 122 -7.77 20.52 27.97
N GLU A 123 -6.80 20.47 28.89
CA GLU A 123 -5.68 19.53 28.80
C GLU A 123 -6.14 18.07 28.94
N GLU A 124 -7.03 17.77 29.89
CA GLU A 124 -7.61 16.45 30.05
C GLU A 124 -8.39 16.00 28.80
N GLU A 125 -9.20 16.88 28.22
CA GLU A 125 -9.89 16.60 26.95
C GLU A 125 -8.92 16.33 25.81
N PHE A 126 -7.84 17.11 25.73
CA PHE A 126 -6.82 16.94 24.70
C PHE A 126 -6.08 15.60 24.85
N ARG A 127 -5.70 15.24 26.08
CA ARG A 127 -5.09 13.94 26.40
C ARG A 127 -6.02 12.79 26.02
N ARG A 128 -7.29 12.87 26.42
CA ARG A 128 -8.29 11.85 26.09
C ARG A 128 -8.49 11.68 24.58
N LYS A 129 -8.59 12.78 23.83
CA LYS A 129 -8.70 12.74 22.36
C LYS A 129 -7.47 12.13 21.70
N LYS A 130 -6.27 12.46 22.21
CA LYS A 130 -5.01 11.93 21.70
C LYS A 130 -4.91 10.42 21.91
N ASP A 131 -5.31 9.93 23.08
CA ASP A 131 -5.29 8.51 23.40
C ASP A 131 -6.33 7.73 22.57
N GLU A 132 -7.53 8.28 22.41
CA GLU A 132 -8.56 7.67 21.56
C GLU A 132 -8.11 7.59 20.09
N GLU A 133 -7.48 8.64 19.56
CA GLU A 133 -6.95 8.62 18.20
C GLU A 133 -5.80 7.63 18.05
N ALA A 134 -4.93 7.52 19.06
CA ALA A 134 -3.84 6.55 19.07
C ALA A 134 -4.37 5.10 19.04
N ILE A 135 -5.39 4.80 19.84
CA ILE A 135 -6.07 3.49 19.84
C ILE A 135 -6.71 3.23 18.48
N ARG A 136 -7.47 4.20 17.95
CA ARG A 136 -8.13 4.06 16.64
C ARG A 136 -7.12 3.79 15.52
N ARG A 137 -5.98 4.49 15.53
CA ARG A 137 -4.91 4.32 14.54
C ARG A 137 -4.24 2.95 14.69
N ALA A 138 -4.02 2.48 15.91
CA ALA A 138 -3.49 1.14 16.17
C ALA A 138 -4.43 0.06 15.62
N ASP A 139 -5.73 0.13 15.94
CA ASP A 139 -6.76 -0.81 15.48
C ASP A 139 -6.88 -0.83 13.95
N GLU A 140 -6.86 0.34 13.31
CA GLU A 140 -6.93 0.42 11.86
C GLU A 140 -5.69 -0.21 11.20
N SER A 141 -4.50 0.05 11.77
CA SER A 141 -3.26 -0.53 11.27
C SER A 141 -3.24 -2.06 11.42
N GLU A 142 -3.78 -2.60 12.51
CA GLU A 142 -3.86 -4.04 12.75
C GLU A 142 -4.87 -4.70 11.79
N ARG A 143 -6.04 -4.07 11.58
CA ARG A 143 -7.02 -4.55 10.59
C ARG A 143 -6.43 -4.56 9.18
N ARG A 144 -5.70 -3.52 8.79
CA ARG A 144 -5.00 -3.44 7.50
C ARG A 144 -3.95 -4.56 7.37
N ARG A 145 -3.17 -4.84 8.42
CA ARG A 145 -2.19 -5.95 8.43
C ARG A 145 -2.87 -7.31 8.27
N LYS A 146 -3.94 -7.58 9.02
CA LYS A 146 -4.71 -8.84 8.92
C LYS A 146 -5.32 -9.04 7.54
N VAL A 147 -5.85 -7.99 6.91
CA VAL A 147 -6.41 -8.07 5.55
C VAL A 147 -5.30 -8.34 4.52
N LYS A 148 -4.16 -7.64 4.61
CA LYS A 148 -3.01 -7.86 3.73
C LYS A 148 -2.45 -9.28 3.86
N GLU A 149 -2.31 -9.79 5.08
CA GLU A 149 -1.82 -11.15 5.34
C GLU A 149 -2.79 -12.22 4.78
N LYS A 150 -4.10 -12.06 5.01
CA LYS A 150 -5.11 -12.96 4.44
C LYS A 150 -5.09 -12.95 2.92
N LYS A 151 -4.97 -11.77 2.30
CA LYS A 151 -4.89 -11.62 0.85
C LYS A 151 -3.62 -12.28 0.29
N ALA A 152 -2.45 -12.02 0.88
CA ALA A 152 -1.19 -12.63 0.47
C ALA A 152 -1.24 -14.17 0.58
N LYS A 153 -1.79 -14.70 1.68
CA LYS A 153 -1.95 -16.15 1.89
C LYS A 153 -2.92 -16.78 0.89
N GLN A 154 -3.96 -16.06 0.45
CA GLN A 154 -4.87 -16.54 -0.57
C GLN A 154 -4.19 -16.56 -1.95
N GLU A 155 -3.50 -15.47 -2.30
CA GLU A 155 -2.77 -15.35 -3.56
C GLU A 155 -1.68 -16.42 -3.69
N GLU A 156 -0.91 -16.67 -2.63
CA GLU A 156 0.11 -17.73 -2.62
C GLU A 156 -0.51 -19.12 -2.84
N LYS A 157 -1.64 -19.40 -2.17
CA LYS A 157 -2.38 -20.67 -2.38
C LYS A 157 -2.89 -20.81 -3.81
N GLU A 158 -3.36 -19.73 -4.43
CA GLU A 158 -3.83 -19.74 -5.81
C GLU A 158 -2.68 -19.91 -6.79
N ARG A 159 -1.54 -19.25 -6.57
CA ARG A 159 -0.31 -19.44 -7.36
C ARG A 159 0.17 -20.88 -7.31
N VAL A 160 0.30 -21.46 -6.13
CA VAL A 160 0.72 -22.86 -5.96
C VAL A 160 -0.27 -23.83 -6.62
N LYS A 161 -1.58 -23.55 -6.57
CA LYS A 161 -2.58 -24.37 -7.27
C LYS A 161 -2.45 -24.28 -8.79
N ARG A 162 -2.19 -23.07 -9.32
CA ARG A 162 -1.99 -22.85 -10.75
C ARG A 162 -0.73 -23.56 -11.25
N GLU A 163 0.39 -23.39 -10.56
CA GLU A 163 1.66 -24.07 -10.89
C GLU A 163 1.51 -25.60 -10.86
N LYS A 164 0.81 -26.15 -9.85
CA LYS A 164 0.52 -27.60 -9.79
C LYS A 164 -0.40 -28.08 -10.90
N ALA A 165 -1.33 -27.25 -11.38
CA ALA A 165 -2.21 -27.60 -12.49
C ALA A 165 -1.41 -27.62 -13.81
N GLU A 166 -0.57 -26.61 -14.03
CA GLU A 166 0.31 -26.50 -15.18
C GLU A 166 1.33 -27.65 -15.23
N GLU A 167 1.97 -27.99 -14.10
CA GLU A 167 2.91 -29.11 -14.02
C GLU A 167 2.21 -30.45 -14.34
N LYS A 168 1.01 -30.66 -13.80
CA LYS A 168 0.21 -31.87 -14.10
C LYS A 168 -0.17 -31.94 -15.58
N GLU A 169 -0.55 -30.83 -16.18
CA GLU A 169 -0.87 -30.77 -17.60
C GLU A 169 0.36 -31.05 -18.46
N ALA A 170 1.50 -30.42 -18.15
CA ALA A 170 2.78 -30.66 -18.82
C ALA A 170 3.22 -32.12 -18.69
N LYS A 171 3.11 -32.72 -17.51
CA LYS A 171 3.42 -34.14 -17.28
C LYS A 171 2.50 -35.07 -18.06
N LYS A 172 1.20 -34.76 -18.12
CA LYS A 172 0.23 -35.51 -18.95
C LYS A 172 0.56 -35.38 -20.43
N LYS A 173 0.92 -34.19 -20.91
CA LYS A 173 1.34 -33.95 -22.30
C LYS A 173 2.58 -34.77 -22.65
N ARG A 174 3.64 -34.70 -21.84
CA ARG A 174 4.86 -35.51 -22.01
C ARG A 174 4.58 -37.01 -22.01
N SER A 175 3.82 -37.51 -21.02
CA SER A 175 3.47 -38.93 -20.97
C SER A 175 2.66 -39.40 -22.18
N ARG A 176 1.77 -38.56 -22.71
CA ARG A 176 1.04 -38.86 -23.96
C ARG A 176 1.98 -38.83 -25.16
N PHE A 177 2.87 -37.85 -25.25
CA PHE A 177 3.88 -37.78 -26.29
C PHE A 177 4.74 -39.04 -26.31
N ASP A 178 5.32 -39.44 -25.18
CA ASP A 178 6.18 -40.63 -25.09
C ASP A 178 5.43 -41.91 -25.50
N LYS A 179 4.16 -42.04 -25.13
CA LYS A 179 3.34 -43.21 -25.45
C LYS A 179 2.97 -43.31 -26.94
N TYR A 180 2.80 -42.18 -27.62
CA TYR A 180 2.19 -42.13 -28.95
C TYR A 180 3.10 -41.65 -30.07
N SER A 181 4.24 -41.02 -29.73
CA SER A 181 5.23 -40.50 -30.66
C SER A 181 5.72 -41.58 -31.64
N GLY A 182 6.04 -42.78 -31.15
CA GLY A 182 6.47 -43.90 -32.00
C GLY A 182 5.41 -44.30 -33.04
N ARG A 183 4.16 -44.49 -32.61
CA ARG A 183 3.07 -44.91 -33.51
C ARG A 183 2.78 -43.85 -34.58
N ILE A 184 2.82 -42.57 -34.21
CA ILE A 184 2.64 -41.46 -35.16
C ILE A 184 3.81 -41.41 -36.13
N ALA A 185 5.05 -41.52 -35.63
CA ALA A 185 6.25 -41.54 -36.47
C ALA A 185 6.20 -42.67 -37.51
N ASP A 186 5.85 -43.89 -37.10
CA ASP A 186 5.73 -45.04 -38.00
C ASP A 186 4.63 -44.84 -39.06
N THR A 187 3.50 -44.27 -38.66
CA THR A 187 2.38 -44.01 -39.57
C THR A 187 2.74 -42.96 -40.63
N VAL A 188 3.45 -41.91 -40.20
CA VAL A 188 3.92 -40.83 -41.06
C VAL A 188 4.98 -41.33 -42.04
N LYS A 189 5.96 -42.11 -41.56
CA LYS A 189 6.99 -42.75 -42.41
C LYS A 189 6.37 -43.66 -43.47
N ARG A 190 5.32 -44.41 -43.12
CA ARG A 190 4.63 -45.32 -44.04
C ARG A 190 3.83 -44.58 -45.12
N LEU A 191 3.16 -43.49 -44.77
CA LEU A 191 2.28 -42.77 -45.71
C LEU A 191 3.02 -41.76 -46.58
N LYS A 192 4.18 -41.24 -46.14
CA LYS A 192 4.96 -40.11 -46.69
C LYS A 192 4.18 -38.79 -46.83
N LEU A 193 2.94 -38.81 -47.30
CA LEU A 193 2.01 -37.68 -47.32
C LEU A 193 0.79 -38.03 -46.47
N CYS A 194 0.50 -37.23 -45.45
CA CYS A 194 -0.63 -37.47 -44.55
C CYS A 194 -1.37 -36.18 -44.22
N THR A 195 -2.70 -36.23 -44.29
CA THR A 195 -3.56 -35.18 -43.72
C THR A 195 -3.76 -35.44 -42.24
N MET A 196 -3.96 -34.36 -41.45
CA MET A 196 -4.23 -34.49 -40.00
C MET A 196 -5.44 -35.38 -39.71
N GLU A 197 -6.45 -35.39 -40.59
CA GLU A 197 -7.62 -36.25 -40.46
C GLU A 197 -7.27 -37.74 -40.61
N THR A 198 -6.45 -38.08 -41.60
CA THR A 198 -6.02 -39.46 -41.84
C THR A 198 -5.09 -39.93 -40.73
N LEU A 199 -4.21 -39.05 -40.25
CA LEU A 199 -3.32 -39.35 -39.13
C LEU A 199 -4.11 -39.57 -37.83
N ALA A 200 -5.11 -38.72 -37.55
CA ALA A 200 -6.02 -38.85 -36.43
C ALA A 200 -6.84 -40.15 -36.50
N LYS A 201 -7.42 -40.47 -37.66
CA LYS A 201 -8.20 -41.71 -37.88
C LYS A 201 -7.35 -42.98 -37.70
N ASN A 202 -6.14 -43.02 -38.26
CA ASN A 202 -5.24 -44.18 -38.16
C ASN A 202 -4.68 -44.39 -36.75
N SER A 203 -4.51 -43.30 -36.01
CA SER A 203 -3.88 -43.34 -34.68
C SER A 203 -4.92 -43.36 -33.54
N GLY A 204 -6.17 -43.01 -33.82
CA GLY A 204 -7.26 -42.96 -32.85
C GLY A 204 -7.24 -41.72 -31.93
N PHE A 205 -6.72 -40.59 -32.42
CA PHE A 205 -6.58 -39.34 -31.65
C PHE A 205 -7.48 -38.23 -32.17
N SER A 206 -7.59 -37.14 -31.41
CA SER A 206 -8.13 -35.90 -31.97
C SER A 206 -7.14 -35.29 -32.97
N GLN A 207 -7.65 -34.50 -33.92
CA GLN A 207 -6.79 -33.80 -34.90
C GLN A 207 -5.79 -32.85 -34.21
N GLU A 208 -6.22 -32.21 -33.12
CA GLU A 208 -5.37 -31.32 -32.31
C GLU A 208 -4.25 -32.09 -31.61
N GLU A 209 -4.55 -33.25 -31.03
CA GLU A 209 -3.56 -34.11 -30.37
C GLU A 209 -2.52 -34.62 -31.36
N ALA A 210 -2.96 -35.10 -32.53
CA ALA A 210 -2.08 -35.54 -33.60
C ALA A 210 -1.16 -34.40 -34.08
N THR A 211 -1.71 -33.20 -34.26
CA THR A 211 -0.96 -31.98 -34.63
C THR A 211 0.10 -31.63 -33.58
N ASN A 212 -0.26 -31.65 -32.30
CA ASN A 212 0.65 -31.30 -31.21
C ASN A 212 1.81 -32.30 -31.08
N ILE A 213 1.51 -33.61 -31.12
CA ILE A 213 2.54 -34.65 -31.06
C ILE A 213 3.46 -34.56 -32.29
N LEU A 214 2.91 -34.29 -33.47
CA LEU A 214 3.71 -34.16 -34.69
C LEU A 214 4.64 -32.94 -34.66
N LYS A 215 4.17 -31.80 -34.13
CA LYS A 215 5.02 -30.61 -33.92
C LYS A 215 6.16 -30.91 -32.95
N GLU A 216 5.87 -31.59 -31.85
CA GLU A 216 6.87 -31.98 -30.85
C GLU A 216 7.87 -33.01 -31.41
N LEU A 217 7.42 -33.92 -32.28
CA LEU A 217 8.28 -34.84 -33.04
C LEU A 217 9.22 -34.10 -33.99
N CYS A 218 8.72 -33.09 -34.71
CA CYS A 218 9.55 -32.27 -35.59
C CYS A 218 10.63 -31.48 -34.83
N ALA A 219 10.35 -31.09 -33.58
CA ALA A 219 11.30 -30.39 -32.73
C ALA A 219 12.33 -31.33 -32.09
N THR A 220 11.95 -32.56 -31.74
CA THR A 220 12.77 -33.48 -30.95
C THR A 220 13.60 -34.43 -31.82
N SER A 221 13.01 -34.92 -32.91
CA SER A 221 13.60 -35.99 -33.72
C SER A 221 14.27 -35.42 -34.97
N PRO A 222 15.58 -35.66 -35.19
CA PRO A 222 16.30 -35.11 -36.34
C PRO A 222 15.80 -35.64 -37.69
N GLU A 223 15.21 -36.84 -37.70
CA GLU A 223 14.64 -37.45 -38.90
C GLU A 223 13.47 -36.65 -39.50
N PHE A 224 12.77 -35.86 -38.69
CA PHE A 224 11.64 -35.04 -39.13
C PHE A 224 12.06 -33.62 -39.50
N ARG A 225 13.36 -33.30 -39.48
CA ARG A 225 13.86 -31.95 -39.74
C ARG A 225 13.54 -31.44 -41.15
N LEU A 226 13.48 -32.34 -42.14
CA LEU A 226 13.17 -32.02 -43.53
C LEU A 226 11.68 -32.16 -43.86
N SER A 227 10.84 -32.44 -42.87
CA SER A 227 9.40 -32.55 -43.09
C SER A 227 8.77 -31.20 -43.43
N LEU A 228 7.78 -31.22 -44.31
CA LEU A 228 7.09 -30.04 -44.80
C LEU A 228 5.67 -30.00 -44.27
N TRP A 229 5.25 -28.82 -43.83
CA TRP A 229 3.91 -28.56 -43.33
C TRP A 229 3.19 -27.58 -44.26
N SER A 230 2.03 -27.98 -44.78
CA SER A 230 1.16 -27.10 -45.55
C SER A 230 -0.29 -27.20 -45.04
N GLY A 231 -0.67 -26.25 -44.19
CA GLY A 231 -2.02 -26.19 -43.61
C GLY A 231 -2.38 -27.45 -42.79
N SER A 232 -3.27 -28.28 -43.33
CA SER A 232 -3.72 -29.54 -42.73
C SER A 232 -2.98 -30.78 -43.26
N THR A 233 -2.02 -30.59 -44.15
CA THR A 233 -1.25 -31.66 -44.79
C THR A 233 0.20 -31.63 -44.32
N PHE A 234 0.72 -32.81 -44.01
CA PHE A 234 2.08 -33.04 -43.59
C PHE A 234 2.78 -34.00 -44.55
N MET A 235 3.99 -33.65 -44.95
CA MET A 235 4.81 -34.45 -45.85
C MET A 235 6.12 -34.80 -45.15
N PHE A 236 6.37 -36.09 -45.02
CA PHE A 236 7.64 -36.63 -44.56
C PHE A 236 8.57 -36.78 -45.76
N VAL A 237 9.69 -36.08 -45.72
CA VAL A 237 10.70 -36.05 -46.78
C VAL A 237 12.04 -36.45 -46.17
N THR A 238 12.74 -37.39 -46.80
CA THR A 238 14.10 -37.78 -46.43
C THR A 238 15.13 -37.13 -47.35
N GLU A 239 16.41 -37.18 -46.96
CA GLU A 239 17.51 -36.73 -47.83
C GLU A 239 17.55 -37.50 -49.15
N ASP A 240 17.26 -38.81 -49.12
CA ASP A 240 17.15 -39.64 -50.33
C ASP A 240 16.04 -39.16 -51.27
N ASP A 241 14.91 -38.71 -50.72
CA ASP A 241 13.80 -38.17 -51.51
C ASP A 241 14.23 -36.87 -52.24
N TYR A 242 15.04 -36.03 -51.59
CA TYR A 242 15.65 -34.86 -52.23
C TYR A 242 16.66 -35.24 -53.31
N ALA A 243 17.53 -36.23 -53.04
CA ALA A 243 18.50 -36.73 -54.03
C ALA A 243 17.79 -37.27 -55.27
N ASN A 244 16.75 -38.09 -55.08
CA ASN A 244 15.93 -38.62 -56.17
C ASN A 244 15.21 -37.51 -56.95
N LEU A 245 14.68 -36.49 -56.27
CA LEU A 245 14.05 -35.34 -56.92
C LEU A 245 15.05 -34.54 -57.74
N SER A 246 16.25 -34.29 -57.22
CA SER A 246 17.31 -33.57 -57.94
C SER A 246 17.76 -34.33 -59.20
N ALA A 247 18.00 -35.64 -59.09
CA ALA A 247 18.34 -36.49 -60.23
C ALA A 247 17.20 -36.56 -61.28
N TYR A 248 15.94 -36.56 -60.82
CA TYR A 248 14.79 -36.50 -61.73
C TYR A 248 14.73 -35.16 -62.48
N LEU A 249 14.97 -34.04 -61.78
CA LEU A 249 14.99 -32.70 -62.37
C LEU A 249 16.17 -32.53 -63.33
N GLU A 250 17.33 -33.11 -63.07
CA GLU A 250 18.47 -33.06 -64.01
C GLU A 250 18.21 -33.90 -65.27
N ASN A 251 17.57 -35.07 -65.13
CA ASN A 251 17.30 -35.95 -66.27
C ASN A 251 16.11 -35.49 -67.13
N ASN A 252 15.10 -34.84 -66.53
CA ASN A 252 13.86 -34.47 -67.21
C ASN A 252 13.62 -32.95 -67.30
N GLY A 253 14.39 -32.15 -66.58
CA GLY A 253 14.34 -30.69 -66.63
C GLY A 253 15.08 -30.18 -67.86
N LYS A 254 14.37 -30.17 -68.98
CA LYS A 254 14.65 -29.26 -70.09
C LYS A 254 13.98 -27.92 -69.84
#